data_AF-A0A8S0S0I8-F1
#
_entry.id   AF-A0A8S0S0I8-F1
#
_cell.length_a   1.000
_cell.length_b   1.000
_cell.length_c   1.000
_cell.angle_alpha   90.00
_cell.angle_beta   90.00
_cell.angle_gamma   90.00
#
_symmetry.space_group_name_H-M   'P 1'
#
loop_
_entity.id
_entity.type
_entity.pdbx_description
1 polymer ?
#
loop_
_entity_poly.entity_id
_entity_poly.type
_entity_poly.pdbx_seq_one_letter_code
_entity_poly.pdbx_strand_id
1 'polypeptide(L)'
;MSDLDDIDLDPEDFKSSIPLKKVPYGDVFEASRAGDVDRLRYLLDSGVNVNARDQWDSVALYYACLAGHLDAARMLLESGAICSEHTFDGDRCHYAALNLKVRKLLKAFEARPPPLGPLQASLRDTFLACKANSSYLDQLNAQLPTSLFSGNSFNGGLSSNHFPPDVVFYVQGRPIEAHRVILSARSPFFKAKFETDWKEKKEVRFSREKLSYPSLYSLIHFFYSDRLEVSVDDMEDLVKICRVCKCQSLQTLIEKELIHQKYAEYKALKEIDNSQKRFILQGFSLPEQDRLPAAMLRILQISLVNSSRGQNLENSVDNFVSLVGSGFQDDLADVCVRVDKRIFRCHQVVLASRSEYFKARLSHMNDFLEGSDLLLDYTLPCLEENDLSMKAFEKMIEYMYTDSLKDIDPDQVYSSPPPFKRGKKGFLMIICSSSSSSSSSSSS
;
A
#
# COMPACT_ATOMS: atom_id res chain seq x y z
N MET A 1 -13.37 -14.98 -38.39
CA MET A 1 -13.28 -14.91 -39.85
C MET A 1 -12.93 -13.47 -40.16
N SER A 2 -11.74 -13.09 -40.60
CA SER A 2 -10.61 -13.77 -41.27
C SER A 2 -10.21 -12.68 -42.27
N ASP A 3 -9.08 -12.02 -42.06
CA ASP A 3 -8.42 -11.10 -43.01
C ASP A 3 -7.09 -10.54 -42.47
N LEU A 4 -6.70 -10.87 -41.22
CA LEU A 4 -5.42 -10.44 -40.63
C LEU A 4 -4.40 -11.57 -40.45
N ASP A 5 -4.75 -12.80 -40.83
CA ASP A 5 -3.90 -13.98 -40.60
C ASP A 5 -2.90 -14.26 -41.74
N ASP A 6 -2.95 -13.50 -42.86
CA ASP A 6 -2.07 -13.64 -44.03
C ASP A 6 -1.32 -12.34 -44.40
N ILE A 7 -0.78 -11.62 -43.40
CA ILE A 7 0.22 -10.59 -43.68
C ILE A 7 1.59 -11.22 -43.43
N ASP A 8 2.20 -11.72 -44.50
CA ASP A 8 3.59 -12.18 -44.49
C ASP A 8 4.50 -10.94 -44.39
N LEU A 9 4.99 -10.65 -43.18
CA LEU A 9 5.81 -9.48 -42.87
C LEU A 9 7.28 -9.82 -43.08
N ASP A 10 7.91 -9.19 -44.07
CA ASP A 10 9.32 -9.38 -44.38
C ASP A 10 10.21 -8.82 -43.26
N PRO A 11 11.38 -9.41 -42.97
CA PRO A 11 12.37 -8.90 -42.00
C PRO A 11 12.80 -7.43 -42.21
N GLU A 12 12.55 -6.88 -43.40
CA GLU A 12 12.82 -5.48 -43.77
C GLU A 12 11.73 -4.50 -43.30
N ASP A 13 10.49 -4.96 -43.06
CA ASP A 13 9.41 -4.16 -42.44
C ASP A 13 9.72 -3.79 -40.97
N PHE A 14 10.79 -4.37 -40.41
CA PHE A 14 11.23 -4.19 -39.04
C PHE A 14 12.31 -3.10 -38.87
N LYS A 15 12.78 -2.48 -39.96
CA LYS A 15 13.69 -1.32 -39.86
C LYS A 15 12.89 -0.06 -39.51
N SER A 16 13.31 0.62 -38.45
CA SER A 16 12.75 1.92 -38.10
C SER A 16 12.90 2.87 -39.29
N SER A 17 11.79 3.29 -39.90
CA SER A 17 11.78 4.16 -41.08
C SER A 17 12.31 5.57 -40.79
N ILE A 18 12.60 5.87 -39.52
CA ILE A 18 13.03 7.18 -39.03
C ILE A 18 14.39 7.03 -38.34
N PRO A 19 15.43 7.74 -38.78
CA PRO A 19 16.72 7.78 -38.08
C PRO A 19 16.55 8.32 -36.65
N LEU A 20 17.05 7.58 -35.66
CA LEU A 20 17.06 8.03 -34.27
C LEU A 20 17.93 9.29 -34.15
N LYS A 21 17.31 10.40 -33.78
CA LYS A 21 18.01 11.68 -33.64
C LYS A 21 18.44 11.84 -32.18
N LYS A 22 19.75 11.86 -31.92
CA LYS A 22 20.25 12.21 -30.58
C LYS A 22 19.96 13.68 -30.28
N VAL A 23 19.38 13.97 -29.12
CA VAL A 23 19.00 15.33 -28.70
C VAL A 23 19.80 15.72 -27.45
N PRO A 24 21.00 16.31 -27.61
CA PRO A 24 21.91 16.53 -26.48
C PRO A 24 21.37 17.50 -25.41
N TYR A 25 20.42 18.37 -25.75
CA TYR A 25 19.83 19.37 -24.84
C TYR A 25 18.29 19.35 -24.83
N GLY A 26 17.65 18.29 -25.31
CA GLY A 26 16.18 18.20 -25.38
C GLY A 26 15.52 17.95 -24.03
N ASP A 27 14.26 18.38 -23.90
CA ASP A 27 13.38 18.04 -22.79
C ASP A 27 12.75 16.65 -22.95
N VAL A 28 11.87 16.26 -22.02
CA VAL A 28 11.26 14.92 -22.03
C VAL A 28 10.40 14.67 -23.27
N PHE A 29 9.79 15.71 -23.84
CA PHE A 29 8.94 15.60 -25.03
C PHE A 29 9.79 15.43 -26.30
N GLU A 30 10.86 16.21 -26.44
CA GLU A 30 11.76 16.09 -27.60
C GLU A 30 12.54 14.79 -27.59
N ALA A 31 13.01 14.33 -26.41
CA ALA A 31 13.67 13.05 -26.27
C ALA A 31 12.71 11.89 -26.60
N SER A 32 11.44 11.97 -26.14
CA SER A 32 10.38 11.00 -26.48
C SER A 32 10.09 10.95 -27.97
N ARG A 33 9.96 12.12 -28.61
CA ARG A 33 9.67 12.24 -30.03
C ARG A 33 10.83 11.74 -30.90
N ALA A 34 12.07 11.89 -30.45
CA ALA A 34 13.25 11.48 -31.18
C ALA A 34 13.67 10.01 -30.92
N GLY A 35 13.06 9.37 -29.92
CA GLY A 35 13.43 8.03 -29.48
C GLY A 35 14.79 7.99 -28.79
N ASP A 36 15.25 9.11 -28.23
CA ASP A 36 16.54 9.20 -27.52
C ASP A 36 16.38 8.64 -26.11
N VAL A 37 16.51 7.31 -26.02
CA VAL A 37 16.33 6.54 -24.79
C VAL A 37 17.38 6.93 -23.73
N ASP A 38 18.60 7.28 -24.13
CA ASP A 38 19.66 7.67 -23.21
C ASP A 38 19.36 9.02 -22.56
N ARG A 39 18.90 9.99 -23.37
CA ARG A 39 18.47 11.30 -22.87
C ARG A 39 17.22 11.18 -22.01
N LEU A 40 16.25 10.37 -22.42
CA LEU A 40 15.04 10.10 -21.63
C LEU A 40 15.39 9.55 -20.26
N ARG A 41 16.30 8.57 -20.19
CA ARG A 41 16.75 7.98 -18.93
C ARG A 41 17.36 9.04 -18.01
N TYR A 42 18.29 9.83 -18.52
CA TYR A 42 18.91 10.92 -17.75
C TYR A 42 17.87 11.91 -17.19
N LEU A 43 16.87 12.30 -18.00
CA LEU A 43 15.83 13.25 -17.59
C LEU A 43 14.87 12.66 -16.54
N LEU A 44 14.48 11.40 -16.70
CA LEU A 44 13.63 10.70 -15.75
C LEU A 44 14.36 10.47 -14.42
N ASP A 45 15.64 10.09 -14.47
CA ASP A 45 16.51 9.96 -13.28
C ASP A 45 16.72 11.30 -12.55
N SER A 46 16.65 12.41 -13.29
CA SER A 46 16.70 13.77 -12.73
C SER A 46 15.39 14.22 -12.06
N GLY A 47 14.36 13.36 -12.01
CA GLY A 47 13.09 13.61 -11.33
C GLY A 47 12.06 14.41 -12.13
N VAL A 48 12.17 14.44 -13.47
CA VAL A 48 11.17 15.07 -14.32
C VAL A 48 9.83 14.34 -14.16
N ASN A 49 8.74 15.10 -14.00
CA ASN A 49 7.39 14.54 -13.98
C ASN A 49 7.06 13.90 -15.34
N VAL A 50 7.00 12.57 -15.39
CA VAL A 50 6.71 11.78 -16.60
C VAL A 50 5.34 12.10 -17.23
N ASN A 51 4.39 12.57 -16.42
CA ASN A 51 3.04 12.95 -16.84
C ASN A 51 2.88 14.48 -16.99
N ALA A 52 4.00 15.22 -17.06
CA ALA A 52 3.96 16.63 -17.40
C ALA A 52 3.33 16.85 -18.77
N ARG A 53 2.67 18.00 -18.92
CA ARG A 53 2.03 18.42 -20.16
C ARG A 53 2.79 19.57 -20.78
N ASP A 54 2.93 19.52 -22.11
CA ASP A 54 3.51 20.60 -22.88
C ASP A 54 2.48 21.70 -23.22
N GLN A 55 2.88 22.67 -24.02
CA GLN A 55 2.02 23.77 -24.49
C GLN A 55 0.84 23.32 -25.36
N TRP A 56 0.83 22.07 -25.86
CA TRP A 56 -0.25 21.47 -26.63
C TRP A 56 -1.07 20.48 -25.81
N ASP A 57 -0.96 20.54 -24.47
CA ASP A 57 -1.62 19.65 -23.52
C ASP A 57 -1.30 18.16 -23.76
N SER A 58 -0.11 17.87 -24.32
CA SER A 58 0.34 16.52 -24.66
C SER A 58 1.37 16.01 -23.66
N VAL A 59 1.34 14.71 -23.39
CA VAL A 59 2.28 13.99 -22.51
C VAL A 59 3.42 13.36 -23.29
N ALA A 60 4.56 13.13 -22.63
CA ALA A 60 5.75 12.52 -23.25
C ALA A 60 5.44 11.17 -23.95
N LEU A 61 4.61 10.32 -23.33
CA LEU A 61 4.22 9.02 -23.87
C LEU A 61 3.54 9.13 -25.24
N TYR A 62 2.73 10.16 -25.44
CA TYR A 62 2.04 10.40 -26.72
C TYR A 62 3.05 10.55 -27.86
N TYR A 63 4.13 11.31 -27.68
CA TYR A 63 5.15 11.51 -28.72
C TYR A 63 5.94 10.23 -29.04
N ALA A 64 6.27 9.44 -28.02
CA ALA A 64 6.90 8.14 -28.24
C ALA A 64 5.99 7.19 -29.03
N CYS A 65 4.68 7.22 -28.74
CA CYS A 65 3.68 6.43 -29.47
C CYS A 65 3.52 6.90 -30.92
N LEU A 66 3.38 8.21 -31.12
CA LEU A 66 3.22 8.87 -32.42
C LEU A 66 4.42 8.63 -33.35
N ALA A 67 5.63 8.62 -32.80
CA ALA A 67 6.86 8.36 -33.55
C ALA A 67 7.20 6.86 -33.65
N GLY A 68 6.42 5.98 -32.98
CA GLY A 68 6.60 4.53 -33.04
C GLY A 68 7.82 4.01 -32.26
N HIS A 69 8.37 4.80 -31.34
CA HIS A 69 9.56 4.45 -30.58
C HIS A 69 9.21 3.54 -29.41
N LEU A 70 9.27 2.23 -29.66
CA LEU A 70 8.91 1.19 -28.69
C LEU A 70 9.68 1.32 -27.36
N ASP A 71 10.98 1.52 -27.42
CA ASP A 71 11.84 1.54 -26.23
C ASP A 71 11.65 2.81 -25.41
N ALA A 72 11.42 3.95 -26.07
CA ALA A 72 11.04 5.19 -25.41
C ALA A 72 9.66 5.08 -24.74
N ALA A 73 8.67 4.52 -25.44
CA ALA A 73 7.34 4.30 -24.89
C ALA A 73 7.36 3.35 -23.69
N ARG A 74 8.14 2.25 -23.78
CA ARG A 74 8.35 1.31 -22.67
C ARG A 74 8.96 2.01 -21.46
N MET A 75 10.04 2.76 -21.65
CA MET A 75 10.71 3.48 -20.56
C MET A 75 9.76 4.45 -19.87
N LEU A 76 9.00 5.24 -20.62
CA LEU A 76 8.02 6.18 -20.06
C LEU A 76 6.94 5.46 -19.25
N LEU A 77 6.39 4.37 -19.78
CA LEU A 77 5.39 3.55 -19.08
C LEU A 77 5.95 2.90 -17.80
N GLU A 78 7.20 2.40 -17.84
CA GLU A 78 7.88 1.83 -16.67
C GLU A 78 8.18 2.88 -15.60
N SER A 79 8.41 4.13 -16.03
CA SER A 79 8.56 5.30 -15.15
C SER A 79 7.24 5.91 -14.68
N GLY A 80 6.10 5.26 -14.93
CA GLY A 80 4.79 5.66 -14.40
C GLY A 80 3.96 6.58 -15.31
N ALA A 81 4.23 6.61 -16.62
CA ALA A 81 3.34 7.28 -17.58
C ALA A 81 1.95 6.63 -17.57
N ILE A 82 0.90 7.45 -17.53
CA ILE A 82 -0.49 6.99 -17.47
C ILE A 82 -0.96 6.58 -18.87
N CYS A 83 -1.47 5.34 -18.98
CA CYS A 83 -2.01 4.76 -20.21
C CYS A 83 -3.24 3.91 -19.87
N SER A 84 -4.37 4.56 -19.60
CA SER A 84 -5.64 3.89 -19.30
C SER A 84 -6.69 4.19 -20.36
N GLU A 85 -7.28 3.14 -20.95
CA GLU A 85 -8.45 3.22 -21.83
C GLU A 85 -9.58 4.07 -21.18
N HIS A 86 -10.29 4.85 -21.99
CA HIS A 86 -11.34 5.80 -21.56
C HIS A 86 -10.86 7.07 -20.84
N THR A 87 -9.55 7.33 -20.86
CA THR A 87 -9.01 8.66 -20.52
C THR A 87 -8.56 9.37 -21.79
N PHE A 88 -8.65 10.71 -21.78
CA PHE A 88 -8.25 11.53 -22.91
C PHE A 88 -6.80 11.23 -23.35
N ASP A 89 -5.90 11.00 -22.40
CA ASP A 89 -4.48 10.75 -22.66
C ASP A 89 -4.22 9.31 -23.14
N GLY A 90 -4.87 8.31 -22.52
CA GLY A 90 -4.76 6.91 -22.91
C GLY A 90 -5.30 6.67 -24.33
N ASP A 91 -6.50 7.16 -24.62
CA ASP A 91 -7.12 7.00 -25.94
C ASP A 91 -6.27 7.66 -27.04
N ARG A 92 -5.64 8.82 -26.75
CA ARG A 92 -4.70 9.48 -27.66
C ARG A 92 -3.44 8.66 -27.92
N CYS A 93 -2.86 8.03 -26.90
CA CYS A 93 -1.69 7.16 -27.07
C CYS A 93 -2.04 5.93 -27.91
N HIS A 94 -3.22 5.35 -27.69
CA HIS A 94 -3.73 4.22 -28.47
C HIS A 94 -3.98 4.58 -29.93
N TYR A 95 -4.59 5.74 -30.17
CA TYR A 95 -4.84 6.27 -31.51
C TYR A 95 -3.53 6.62 -32.23
N ALA A 96 -2.58 7.24 -31.53
CA ALA A 96 -1.30 7.68 -32.08
C ALA A 96 -0.27 6.55 -32.26
N ALA A 97 -0.50 5.34 -31.73
CA ALA A 97 0.43 4.24 -31.83
C ALA A 97 0.78 3.90 -33.29
N LEU A 98 1.95 4.34 -33.75
CA LEU A 98 2.38 4.25 -35.14
C LEU A 98 2.54 2.81 -35.64
N ASN A 99 2.90 1.89 -34.74
CA ASN A 99 3.14 0.48 -35.08
C ASN A 99 2.48 -0.50 -34.11
N LEU A 100 2.32 -1.73 -34.58
CA LEU A 100 1.66 -2.81 -33.85
C LEU A 100 2.39 -3.16 -32.54
N LYS A 101 3.72 -2.98 -32.48
CA LYS A 101 4.52 -3.25 -31.28
C LYS A 101 4.16 -2.28 -30.15
N VAL A 102 4.09 -0.98 -30.44
CA VAL A 102 3.64 0.04 -29.48
C VAL A 102 2.19 -0.23 -29.07
N ARG A 103 1.28 -0.54 -30.00
CA ARG A 103 -0.11 -0.87 -29.66
C ARG A 103 -0.23 -2.09 -28.73
N LYS A 104 0.57 -3.14 -28.97
CA LYS A 104 0.64 -4.33 -28.09
C LYS A 104 1.23 -3.98 -26.73
N LEU A 105 2.24 -3.11 -26.68
CA LEU A 105 2.85 -2.61 -25.45
C LEU A 105 1.82 -1.87 -24.60
N LEU A 106 1.12 -0.89 -25.18
CA LEU A 106 0.12 -0.09 -24.45
C LEU A 106 -0.99 -0.99 -23.86
N LYS A 107 -1.56 -1.89 -24.66
CA LYS A 107 -2.53 -2.90 -24.17
C LYS A 107 -2.00 -3.79 -23.05
N ALA A 108 -0.71 -4.12 -23.07
CA ALA A 108 -0.08 -4.91 -22.00
C ALA A 108 0.10 -4.10 -20.72
N PHE A 109 0.28 -2.78 -20.82
CA PHE A 109 0.36 -1.87 -19.67
C PHE A 109 -1.03 -1.46 -19.15
N GLU A 110 -2.04 -1.34 -20.00
CA GLU A 110 -3.45 -1.18 -19.61
C GLU A 110 -3.99 -2.36 -18.81
N ALA A 111 -3.55 -3.57 -19.15
CA ALA A 111 -3.90 -4.78 -18.41
C ALA A 111 -3.26 -4.84 -17.01
N ARG A 112 -2.46 -3.83 -16.61
CA ARG A 112 -1.96 -3.67 -15.25
C ARG A 112 -3.03 -2.89 -14.45
N PRO A 113 -3.62 -3.46 -13.39
CA PRO A 113 -4.15 -2.65 -12.28
C PRO A 113 -3.22 -1.48 -11.96
N PRO A 114 -3.77 -0.32 -11.58
CA PRO A 114 -2.95 0.80 -11.11
C PRO A 114 -2.00 0.32 -10.02
N PRO A 115 -0.80 0.92 -9.89
CA PRO A 115 0.09 0.61 -8.78
C PRO A 115 -0.70 0.67 -7.49
N LEU A 116 -0.44 -0.27 -6.59
CA LEU A 116 -1.10 -0.25 -5.29
C LEU A 116 -0.88 1.14 -4.70
N GLY A 117 -1.96 1.77 -4.23
CA GLY A 117 -1.83 3.04 -3.53
C GLY A 117 -0.86 2.88 -2.34
N PRO A 118 -0.42 3.96 -1.68
CA PRO A 118 0.40 3.83 -0.47
C PRO A 118 -0.29 2.92 0.57
N LEU A 119 0.47 2.07 1.26
CA LEU A 119 0.03 1.23 2.38
C LEU A 119 -0.76 2.04 3.41
N GLN A 120 -0.25 3.22 3.75
CA GLN A 120 -0.90 4.16 4.66
C GLN A 120 -2.29 4.56 4.15
N ALA A 121 -2.45 4.78 2.85
CA ALA A 121 -3.73 5.13 2.26
C ALA A 121 -4.70 3.94 2.33
N SER A 122 -4.27 2.76 1.89
CA SER A 122 -5.07 1.53 1.92
C SER A 122 -5.54 1.16 3.33
N LEU A 123 -4.65 1.21 4.33
CA LEU A 123 -5.00 0.90 5.71
C LEU A 123 -5.89 1.98 6.33
N ARG A 124 -5.63 3.26 6.06
CA ARG A 124 -6.53 4.35 6.46
C ARG A 124 -7.92 4.16 5.90
N ASP A 125 -8.05 3.83 4.63
CA ASP A 125 -9.35 3.62 3.98
C ASP A 125 -10.05 2.40 4.59
N THR A 126 -9.31 1.36 4.98
CA THR A 126 -9.84 0.21 5.73
C THR A 126 -10.40 0.63 7.10
N PHE A 127 -9.69 1.51 7.83
CA PHE A 127 -10.17 2.04 9.10
C PHE A 127 -11.42 2.90 8.95
N LEU A 128 -11.48 3.74 7.91
CA LEU A 128 -12.62 4.63 7.64
C LEU A 128 -13.81 3.91 6.99
N ALA A 129 -13.59 2.74 6.37
CA ALA A 129 -14.67 1.89 5.88
C ALA A 129 -15.55 1.32 7.02
N CYS A 130 -15.05 1.34 8.26
CA CYS A 130 -15.82 1.00 9.45
C CYS A 130 -16.82 2.12 9.78
N LYS A 131 -18.10 1.76 9.97
CA LYS A 131 -19.20 2.73 10.08
C LYS A 131 -19.08 3.64 11.31
N ALA A 132 -18.62 3.11 12.44
CA ALA A 132 -18.43 3.92 13.65
C ALA A 132 -17.35 4.99 13.43
N ASN A 133 -16.27 4.61 12.74
CA ASN A 133 -15.11 5.47 12.54
C ASN A 133 -15.43 6.61 11.55
N SER A 134 -16.00 6.29 10.38
CA SER A 134 -16.41 7.32 9.40
C SER A 134 -17.45 8.28 9.98
N SER A 135 -18.46 7.78 10.70
CA SER A 135 -19.50 8.62 11.30
C SER A 135 -18.93 9.67 12.26
N TYR A 136 -17.85 9.37 12.99
CA TYR A 136 -17.22 10.35 13.87
C TYR A 136 -16.43 11.41 13.07
N LEU A 137 -15.73 11.00 12.01
CA LEU A 137 -15.01 11.94 11.15
C LEU A 137 -15.97 12.91 10.43
N ASP A 138 -17.11 12.42 9.96
CA ASP A 138 -18.16 13.24 9.33
C ASP A 138 -18.74 14.25 10.32
N GLN A 139 -18.94 13.86 11.58
CA GLN A 139 -19.38 14.78 12.65
C GLN A 139 -18.36 15.89 12.91
N LEU A 140 -17.06 15.58 12.91
CA LEU A 140 -16.00 16.58 13.05
C LEU A 140 -15.99 17.55 11.85
N ASN A 141 -16.18 17.04 10.65
CA ASN A 141 -16.17 17.86 9.43
C ASN A 141 -17.42 18.74 9.29
N ALA A 142 -18.59 18.27 9.75
CA ALA A 142 -19.84 19.02 9.73
C ALA A 142 -19.85 20.25 10.66
N GLN A 143 -18.89 20.36 11.58
CA GLN A 143 -18.74 21.51 12.48
C GLN A 143 -17.94 22.68 11.87
N LEU A 144 -17.44 22.55 10.63
CA LEU A 144 -16.70 23.61 9.93
C LEU A 144 -17.60 24.43 8.98
N PRO A 145 -17.40 25.76 8.86
CA PRO A 145 -18.04 26.56 7.81
C PRO A 145 -17.57 26.12 6.43
N THR A 146 -18.53 25.85 5.54
CA THR A 146 -18.37 25.36 4.16
C THR A 146 -17.74 26.39 3.21
N SER A 147 -16.44 26.72 3.35
CA SER A 147 -15.80 27.61 2.35
C SER A 147 -14.33 27.36 1.98
N LEU A 148 -13.66 26.26 2.39
CA LEU A 148 -12.25 26.04 2.00
C LEU A 148 -11.84 24.64 1.54
N PHE A 149 -12.77 23.73 1.27
CA PHE A 149 -12.43 22.41 0.70
C PHE A 149 -13.13 22.18 -0.63
N SER A 150 -12.49 22.64 -1.71
CA SER A 150 -12.64 22.03 -3.03
C SER A 150 -11.50 21.02 -3.16
N GLY A 151 -11.79 19.75 -2.90
CA GLY A 151 -10.81 18.68 -2.89
C GLY A 151 -11.50 17.33 -2.78
N ASN A 152 -11.91 16.80 -3.94
CA ASN A 152 -12.39 15.45 -4.19
C ASN A 152 -13.44 14.88 -3.22
N SER A 153 -14.71 15.21 -3.50
CA SER A 153 -15.80 14.27 -3.25
C SER A 153 -15.53 13.00 -4.06
N PHE A 154 -14.98 11.97 -3.42
CA PHE A 154 -15.01 10.61 -3.93
C PHE A 154 -16.47 10.11 -3.90
N ASN A 155 -17.24 10.49 -4.91
CA ASN A 155 -18.45 9.77 -5.30
C ASN A 155 -18.02 8.50 -6.05
N GLY A 156 -17.52 7.51 -5.31
CA GLY A 156 -17.40 6.13 -5.76
C GLY A 156 -18.51 5.32 -5.12
N GLY A 157 -19.38 4.72 -5.93
CA GLY A 157 -20.53 3.95 -5.45
C GLY A 157 -20.17 2.91 -4.39
N LEU A 158 -21.06 2.75 -3.42
CA LEU A 158 -21.02 1.77 -2.34
C LEU A 158 -20.98 0.33 -2.89
N SER A 159 -19.80 -0.15 -3.28
CA SER A 159 -19.48 -1.57 -3.22
C SER A 159 -18.98 -1.88 -1.81
N SER A 160 -19.49 -2.95 -1.20
CA SER A 160 -19.19 -3.39 0.16
C SER A 160 -17.68 -3.67 0.37
N ASN A 161 -16.92 -2.63 0.68
CA ASN A 161 -15.46 -2.67 0.85
C ASN A 161 -14.99 -3.16 2.23
N HIS A 162 -15.82 -3.87 2.98
CA HIS A 162 -15.60 -4.07 4.42
C HIS A 162 -14.85 -5.38 4.71
N PHE A 163 -13.61 -5.26 5.17
CA PHE A 163 -13.01 -6.29 6.03
C PHE A 163 -13.38 -5.96 7.49
N PRO A 164 -13.99 -6.89 8.24
CA PRO A 164 -14.54 -6.58 9.55
C PRO A 164 -13.46 -6.39 10.62
N PRO A 165 -13.65 -5.46 11.58
CA PRO A 165 -12.75 -5.28 12.71
C PRO A 165 -12.77 -6.52 13.62
N ASP A 166 -11.61 -6.85 14.20
CA ASP A 166 -11.45 -7.98 15.13
C ASP A 166 -11.50 -7.54 16.62
N VAL A 167 -11.55 -6.22 16.86
CA VAL A 167 -11.70 -5.61 18.18
C VAL A 167 -12.40 -4.25 18.12
N VAL A 168 -13.26 -3.98 19.10
CA VAL A 168 -13.96 -2.70 19.27
C VAL A 168 -13.69 -2.12 20.65
N PHE A 169 -13.27 -0.86 20.71
CA PHE A 169 -13.07 -0.12 21.95
C PHE A 169 -14.23 0.82 22.23
N TYR A 170 -14.87 0.70 23.39
CA TYR A 170 -15.88 1.66 23.83
C TYR A 170 -15.29 2.65 24.81
N VAL A 171 -15.27 3.93 24.41
CA VAL A 171 -14.78 5.05 25.22
C VAL A 171 -15.90 6.07 25.32
N GLN A 172 -16.28 6.45 26.54
CA GLN A 172 -17.42 7.36 26.77
C GLN A 172 -18.72 6.91 26.05
N GLY A 173 -18.93 5.59 25.96
CA GLY A 173 -20.08 4.98 25.28
C GLY A 173 -20.01 4.96 23.75
N ARG A 174 -18.94 5.50 23.14
CA ARG A 174 -18.74 5.54 21.69
C ARG A 174 -17.77 4.44 21.23
N PRO A 175 -18.06 3.70 20.16
CA PRO A 175 -17.19 2.64 19.64
C PRO A 175 -16.06 3.17 18.75
N ILE A 176 -14.89 2.54 18.82
CA ILE A 176 -13.76 2.69 17.89
C ILE A 176 -13.42 1.29 17.37
N GLU A 177 -13.61 1.08 16.07
CA GLU A 177 -13.43 -0.21 15.39
C GLU A 177 -11.99 -0.36 14.89
N ALA A 178 -11.32 -1.49 15.17
CA ALA A 178 -9.91 -1.68 14.84
C ALA A 178 -9.50 -3.16 14.63
N HIS A 179 -8.23 -3.37 14.28
CA HIS A 179 -7.59 -4.64 13.97
C HIS A 179 -6.39 -4.86 14.90
N ARG A 180 -6.35 -5.98 15.61
CA ARG A 180 -5.34 -6.34 16.62
C ARG A 180 -3.94 -6.34 16.05
N VAL A 181 -3.76 -6.84 14.82
CA VAL A 181 -2.45 -6.88 14.17
C VAL A 181 -1.85 -5.48 14.01
N ILE A 182 -2.63 -4.51 13.55
CA ILE A 182 -2.16 -3.14 13.33
C ILE A 182 -1.86 -2.48 14.67
N LEU A 183 -2.74 -2.60 15.65
CA LEU A 183 -2.51 -2.04 16.99
C LEU A 183 -1.28 -2.65 17.67
N SER A 184 -1.07 -3.96 17.55
CA SER A 184 0.08 -4.68 18.10
C SER A 184 1.39 -4.30 17.42
N ALA A 185 1.36 -4.05 16.11
CA ALA A 185 2.52 -3.59 15.34
C ALA A 185 2.98 -2.19 15.78
N ARG A 186 2.01 -1.31 16.08
CA ARG A 186 2.24 0.11 16.35
C ARG A 186 2.40 0.44 17.84
N SER A 187 2.03 -0.46 18.75
CA SER A 187 2.09 -0.22 20.19
C SER A 187 2.41 -1.48 21.01
N PRO A 188 3.52 -1.46 21.77
CA PRO A 188 3.85 -2.54 22.71
C PRO A 188 2.81 -2.75 23.81
N PHE A 189 2.07 -1.69 24.18
CA PHE A 189 0.99 -1.79 25.17
C PHE A 189 -0.17 -2.64 24.64
N PHE A 190 -0.64 -2.35 23.42
CA PHE A 190 -1.72 -3.12 22.81
C PHE A 190 -1.31 -4.57 22.60
N LYS A 191 -0.09 -4.81 22.09
CA LYS A 191 0.48 -6.15 21.95
C LYS A 191 0.41 -6.94 23.26
N ALA A 192 0.97 -6.40 24.35
CA ALA A 192 0.98 -7.09 25.65
C ALA A 192 -0.44 -7.32 26.20
N LYS A 193 -1.39 -6.41 25.94
CA LYS A 193 -2.78 -6.58 26.36
C LYS A 193 -3.51 -7.66 25.57
N PHE A 194 -3.26 -7.79 24.27
CA PHE A 194 -3.82 -8.86 23.45
C PHE A 194 -3.18 -10.23 23.75
N GLU A 195 -1.97 -10.27 24.30
CA GLU A 195 -1.38 -11.51 24.82
C GLU A 195 -1.96 -11.92 26.19
N THR A 196 -2.55 -10.97 26.93
CA THR A 196 -3.04 -11.15 28.30
C THR A 196 -4.55 -10.91 28.42
N ASP A 197 -4.96 -9.80 29.04
CA ASP A 197 -6.33 -9.53 29.48
C ASP A 197 -7.37 -9.45 28.36
N TRP A 198 -6.91 -9.17 27.13
CA TRP A 198 -7.76 -8.93 25.95
C TRP A 198 -7.64 -10.03 24.90
N LYS A 199 -6.99 -11.15 25.19
CA LYS A 199 -6.73 -12.22 24.21
C LYS A 199 -7.97 -12.65 23.42
N GLU A 200 -9.06 -12.99 24.11
CA GLU A 200 -10.29 -13.50 23.49
C GLU A 200 -11.42 -12.46 23.40
N LYS A 201 -11.16 -11.20 23.77
CA LYS A 201 -12.20 -10.15 23.86
C LYS A 201 -12.41 -9.42 22.54
N LYS A 202 -13.58 -9.57 21.92
CA LYS A 202 -13.98 -8.75 20.76
C LYS A 202 -14.30 -7.31 21.13
N GLU A 203 -14.70 -7.06 22.38
CA GLU A 203 -15.04 -5.73 22.87
C GLU A 203 -14.26 -5.39 24.15
N VAL A 204 -13.75 -4.16 24.22
CA VAL A 204 -13.05 -3.61 25.38
C VAL A 204 -13.72 -2.30 25.77
N ARG A 205 -14.28 -2.23 26.98
CA ARG A 205 -15.00 -1.05 27.47
C ARG A 205 -14.18 -0.32 28.51
N PHE A 206 -13.92 0.97 28.29
CA PHE A 206 -13.23 1.83 29.24
C PHE A 206 -14.24 2.56 30.11
N SER A 207 -14.27 2.22 31.41
CA SER A 207 -15.13 2.85 32.42
C SER A 207 -14.52 4.12 33.04
N ARG A 208 -13.28 4.47 32.68
CA ARG A 208 -12.58 5.64 33.25
C ARG A 208 -13.05 6.92 32.56
N GLU A 209 -13.65 7.83 33.32
CA GLU A 209 -14.08 9.17 32.84
C GLU A 209 -12.93 10.00 32.26
N LYS A 210 -11.67 9.71 32.62
CA LYS A 210 -10.48 10.47 32.22
C LYS A 210 -9.90 10.12 30.84
N LEU A 211 -10.48 9.19 30.09
CA LEU A 211 -10.00 8.84 28.75
C LEU A 211 -10.78 9.64 27.70
N SER A 212 -10.12 10.59 27.04
CA SER A 212 -10.71 11.35 25.94
C SER A 212 -10.92 10.46 24.71
N TYR A 213 -12.17 10.40 24.22
CA TYR A 213 -12.51 9.70 22.99
C TYR A 213 -11.77 10.30 21.77
N PRO A 214 -11.80 11.62 21.51
CA PRO A 214 -11.05 12.24 20.41
C PRO A 214 -9.57 11.86 20.38
N SER A 215 -8.89 11.93 21.54
CA SER A 215 -7.46 11.64 21.63
C SER A 215 -7.15 10.17 21.33
N LEU A 216 -7.93 9.21 21.84
CA LEU A 216 -7.71 7.79 21.53
C LEU A 216 -8.06 7.48 20.07
N TYR A 217 -9.14 8.07 19.54
CA TYR A 217 -9.50 7.94 18.14
C TYR A 217 -8.39 8.45 17.21
N SER A 218 -7.85 9.65 17.46
CA SER A 218 -6.75 10.22 16.68
C SER A 218 -5.48 9.36 16.74
N LEU A 219 -5.16 8.79 17.90
CA LEU A 219 -4.01 7.87 18.03
C LEU A 219 -4.22 6.58 17.23
N ILE A 220 -5.40 5.96 17.33
CA ILE A 220 -5.71 4.74 16.57
C ILE A 220 -5.73 5.05 15.08
N HIS A 221 -6.36 6.14 14.64
CA HIS A 221 -6.33 6.57 13.24
C HIS A 221 -4.90 6.81 12.74
N PHE A 222 -4.04 7.41 13.56
CA PHE A 222 -2.62 7.57 13.25
C PHE A 222 -1.92 6.21 13.03
N PHE A 223 -2.26 5.17 13.79
CA PHE A 223 -1.70 3.83 13.60
C PHE A 223 -1.99 3.22 12.22
N TYR A 224 -3.06 3.63 11.53
CA TYR A 224 -3.39 3.16 10.18
C TYR A 224 -2.84 4.03 9.05
N SER A 225 -2.63 5.32 9.33
CA SER A 225 -2.43 6.33 8.29
C SER A 225 -1.06 7.00 8.33
N ASP A 226 -0.30 6.82 9.43
CA ASP A 226 0.89 7.63 9.74
C ASP A 226 0.60 9.14 9.68
N ARG A 227 -0.67 9.56 9.80
CA ARG A 227 -1.09 10.95 9.80
C ARG A 227 -1.95 11.22 11.02
N LEU A 228 -1.40 12.00 11.94
CA LEU A 228 -2.09 12.40 13.16
C LEU A 228 -2.74 13.76 12.92
N GLU A 229 -4.05 13.81 13.13
CA GLU A 229 -4.78 15.06 13.25
C GLU A 229 -5.48 15.09 14.61
N VAL A 230 -5.28 16.17 15.36
CA VAL A 230 -5.89 16.32 16.69
C VAL A 230 -6.17 17.81 16.94
N SER A 231 -7.24 18.11 17.69
CA SER A 231 -7.48 19.47 18.18
C SER A 231 -6.39 19.86 19.17
N VAL A 232 -6.08 21.16 19.29
CA VAL A 232 -5.11 21.63 20.29
C VAL A 232 -5.57 21.30 21.71
N ASP A 233 -6.87 21.38 21.98
CA ASP A 233 -7.46 21.07 23.29
C ASP A 233 -7.25 19.60 23.72
N ASP A 234 -7.25 18.68 22.75
CA ASP A 234 -7.08 17.24 22.99
C ASP A 234 -5.61 16.79 23.04
N MET A 235 -4.64 17.68 22.77
CA MET A 235 -3.22 17.32 22.71
C MET A 235 -2.67 16.86 24.07
N GLU A 236 -3.07 17.49 25.17
CA GLU A 236 -2.60 17.10 26.51
C GLU A 236 -3.07 15.69 26.90
N ASP A 237 -4.31 15.35 26.54
CA ASP A 237 -4.86 14.01 26.74
C ASP A 237 -4.21 13.00 25.80
N LEU A 238 -3.92 13.38 24.56
CA LEU A 238 -3.16 12.55 23.62
C LEU A 238 -1.76 12.20 24.14
N VAL A 239 -1.05 13.14 24.77
CA VAL A 239 0.25 12.86 25.42
C VAL A 239 0.12 11.81 26.52
N LYS A 240 -0.91 11.93 27.38
CA LYS A 240 -1.18 10.94 28.45
C LYS A 240 -1.45 9.56 27.85
N ILE A 241 -2.22 9.48 26.77
CA ILE A 241 -2.51 8.22 26.08
C ILE A 241 -1.26 7.65 25.42
N CYS A 242 -0.46 8.46 24.71
CA CYS A 242 0.79 8.01 24.09
C CYS A 242 1.74 7.38 25.12
N ARG A 243 1.81 7.96 26.33
CA ARG A 243 2.59 7.41 27.44
C ARG A 243 2.11 6.03 27.88
N VAL A 244 0.79 5.86 28.03
CA VAL A 244 0.18 4.56 28.39
C VAL A 244 0.39 3.54 27.27
N CYS A 245 0.21 3.96 26.01
CA CYS A 245 0.40 3.15 24.82
C CYS A 245 1.87 2.87 24.48
N LYS A 246 2.82 3.41 25.25
CA LYS A 246 4.28 3.27 25.05
C LYS A 246 4.76 3.78 23.68
N CYS A 247 4.18 4.87 23.19
CA CYS A 247 4.56 5.53 21.94
C CYS A 247 5.52 6.70 22.21
N GLN A 248 6.77 6.41 22.59
CA GLN A 248 7.71 7.40 23.13
C GLN A 248 8.07 8.52 22.13
N SER A 249 8.42 8.18 20.89
CA SER A 249 8.82 9.15 19.87
C SER A 249 7.70 10.13 19.54
N LEU A 250 6.47 9.61 19.40
CA LEU A 250 5.27 10.42 19.17
C LEU A 250 4.97 11.31 20.38
N GLN A 251 5.06 10.76 21.60
CA GLN A 251 4.87 11.51 22.85
C GLN A 251 5.82 12.72 22.92
N THR A 252 7.12 12.51 22.70
CA THR A 252 8.13 13.59 22.77
C THR A 252 7.90 14.67 21.72
N LEU A 253 7.40 14.30 20.54
CA LEU A 253 7.11 15.26 19.46
C LEU A 253 5.90 16.13 19.82
N ILE A 254 4.83 15.53 20.34
CA ILE A 254 3.63 16.26 20.78
C ILE A 254 3.95 17.13 22.02
N GLU A 255 4.76 16.64 22.96
CA GLU A 255 5.20 17.42 24.13
C GLU A 255 6.00 18.67 23.72
N LYS A 256 6.89 18.55 22.72
CA LYS A 256 7.62 19.69 22.15
C LYS A 256 6.67 20.71 21.51
N GLU A 257 5.68 20.24 20.76
CA GLU A 257 4.68 21.12 20.14
C GLU A 257 3.83 21.84 21.18
N LEU A 258 3.39 21.15 22.24
CA LEU A 258 2.64 21.77 23.34
C LEU A 258 3.44 22.89 24.02
N ILE A 259 4.73 22.70 24.23
CA ILE A 259 5.61 23.74 24.78
C ILE A 259 5.71 24.93 23.82
N HIS A 260 5.85 24.66 22.52
CA HIS A 260 5.92 25.69 21.49
C HIS A 260 4.63 26.52 21.42
N GLN A 261 3.47 25.86 21.46
CA GLN A 261 2.16 26.53 21.47
C GLN A 261 1.97 27.41 22.72
N LYS A 262 2.29 26.89 23.90
CA LYS A 262 2.25 27.67 25.17
C LYS A 262 3.16 28.90 25.13
N TYR A 263 4.35 28.78 24.55
CA TYR A 263 5.27 29.91 24.38
C TYR A 263 4.75 30.94 23.36
N ALA A 264 4.17 30.47 22.25
CA ALA A 264 3.58 31.34 21.24
C ALA A 264 2.40 32.15 21.80
N GLU A 265 1.53 31.53 22.59
CA GLU A 265 0.42 32.19 23.29
C GLU A 265 0.90 33.23 24.30
N TYR A 266 1.88 32.87 25.14
CA TYR A 266 2.49 33.80 26.10
C TYR A 266 3.02 35.07 25.42
N LYS A 267 3.59 34.93 24.22
CA LYS A 267 4.13 36.06 23.44
C LYS A 267 3.07 36.86 22.68
N ALA A 268 1.90 36.28 22.39
CA ALA A 268 0.92 36.86 21.48
C ALA A 268 0.09 38.04 22.06
N LEU A 269 0.13 38.30 23.38
CA LEU A 269 -0.58 39.41 24.05
C LEU A 269 -2.09 39.55 23.72
N LYS A 270 -2.72 38.53 23.14
CA LYS A 270 -4.15 38.44 22.82
C LYS A 270 -4.64 37.02 23.11
N GLU A 271 -5.85 36.92 23.68
CA GLU A 271 -6.61 35.68 23.74
C GLU A 271 -6.99 35.30 22.31
N ILE A 272 -6.28 34.33 21.73
CA ILE A 272 -6.63 33.76 20.44
C ILE A 272 -7.51 32.55 20.73
N ASP A 273 -8.70 32.51 20.15
CA ASP A 273 -9.58 31.34 20.22
C ASP A 273 -8.89 30.15 19.54
N ASN A 274 -8.48 29.17 20.34
CA ASN A 274 -7.78 27.97 19.89
C ASN A 274 -8.73 26.83 19.54
N SER A 275 -10.04 26.97 19.77
CA SER A 275 -11.04 25.90 19.60
C SER A 275 -11.09 25.33 18.17
N GLN A 276 -10.58 26.07 17.18
CA GLN A 276 -10.52 25.67 15.77
C GLN A 276 -9.13 25.25 15.29
N LYS A 277 -8.07 25.39 16.11
CA LYS A 277 -6.71 25.01 15.71
C LYS A 277 -6.55 23.49 15.79
N ARG A 278 -6.05 22.91 14.70
CA ARG A 278 -5.72 21.48 14.61
C ARG A 278 -4.22 21.33 14.43
N PHE A 279 -3.64 20.44 15.23
CA PHE A 279 -2.29 19.97 15.03
C PHE A 279 -2.28 18.82 14.02
N ILE A 280 -1.42 18.93 13.01
CA ILE A 280 -1.24 17.90 11.97
C ILE A 280 0.22 17.45 11.99
N LEU A 281 0.43 16.15 12.17
CA LEU A 281 1.74 15.52 12.11
C LEU A 281 1.75 14.45 11.03
N GLN A 282 2.78 14.45 10.19
CA GLN A 282 3.00 13.42 9.19
C GLN A 282 4.06 12.43 9.69
N GLY A 283 3.91 11.15 9.32
CA GLY A 283 4.73 10.06 9.83
C GLY A 283 6.22 10.17 9.48
N PHE A 284 6.59 10.91 8.44
CA PHE A 284 7.99 11.18 8.11
C PHE A 284 8.72 11.97 9.22
N SER A 285 7.98 12.69 10.06
CA SER A 285 8.53 13.39 11.23
C SER A 285 8.97 12.44 12.34
N LEU A 286 8.59 11.16 12.27
CA LEU A 286 9.02 10.12 13.21
C LEU A 286 10.25 9.36 12.69
N PRO A 287 11.03 8.76 13.61
CA PRO A 287 12.08 7.81 13.25
C PRO A 287 11.53 6.68 12.36
N GLU A 288 12.34 6.19 11.42
CA GLU A 288 11.91 5.20 10.41
C GLU A 288 11.29 3.95 11.04
N GLN A 289 11.87 3.44 12.13
CA GLN A 289 11.38 2.27 12.85
C GLN A 289 9.97 2.44 13.46
N ASP A 290 9.57 3.68 13.72
CA ASP A 290 8.27 4.04 14.31
C ASP A 290 7.25 4.40 13.23
N ARG A 291 7.56 4.27 11.95
CA ARG A 291 6.62 4.44 10.83
C ARG A 291 5.84 3.15 10.57
N LEU A 292 4.68 3.28 9.93
CA LEU A 292 3.79 2.16 9.62
C LEU A 292 4.48 1.07 8.77
N PRO A 293 5.19 1.36 7.66
CA PRO A 293 5.85 0.31 6.87
C PRO A 293 6.85 -0.52 7.66
N ALA A 294 7.69 0.12 8.48
CA ALA A 294 8.67 -0.58 9.32
C ALA A 294 8.00 -1.41 10.42
N ALA A 295 6.88 -0.94 10.97
CA ALA A 295 6.10 -1.68 11.96
C ALA A 295 5.45 -2.93 11.35
N MET A 296 4.88 -2.82 10.15
CA MET A 296 4.28 -3.94 9.43
C MET A 296 5.34 -4.94 8.95
N LEU A 297 6.52 -4.47 8.54
CA LEU A 297 7.66 -5.34 8.21
C LEU A 297 8.05 -6.25 9.39
N ARG A 298 8.08 -5.73 10.62
CA ARG A 298 8.41 -6.55 11.81
C ARG A 298 7.42 -7.69 12.01
N ILE A 299 6.12 -7.42 11.85
CA ILE A 299 5.08 -8.45 11.95
C ILE A 299 5.23 -9.48 10.82
N LEU A 300 5.48 -9.03 9.59
CA LEU A 300 5.74 -9.92 8.46
C LEU A 300 6.94 -10.84 8.73
N GLN A 301 8.04 -10.30 9.25
CA GLN A 301 9.24 -11.09 9.58
C GLN A 301 8.95 -12.20 10.60
N ILE A 302 8.18 -11.91 11.65
CA ILE A 302 7.76 -12.93 12.63
C ILE A 302 6.92 -14.00 11.93
N SER A 303 5.98 -13.59 11.07
CA SER A 303 5.11 -14.51 10.35
C SER A 303 5.86 -15.40 9.35
N LEU A 304 6.87 -14.87 8.66
CA LEU A 304 7.74 -15.64 7.75
C LEU A 304 8.60 -16.66 8.50
N VAL A 305 9.09 -16.32 9.69
CA VAL A 305 9.83 -17.26 10.57
C VAL A 305 8.89 -18.39 11.02
N ASN A 306 7.69 -18.05 11.49
CA ASN A 306 6.68 -19.03 11.91
C ASN A 306 6.22 -19.94 10.76
N SER A 307 6.09 -19.38 9.56
CA SER A 307 5.77 -20.10 8.31
C SER A 307 6.84 -21.13 7.93
N SER A 308 8.12 -20.82 8.19
CA SER A 308 9.24 -21.71 7.89
C SER A 308 9.39 -22.82 8.94
N ARG A 309 9.00 -22.54 10.19
CA ARG A 309 9.02 -23.52 11.29
C ARG A 309 8.02 -24.65 11.08
N GLY A 310 6.85 -24.34 10.51
CA GLY A 310 5.78 -25.32 10.29
C GLY A 310 6.10 -26.44 9.29
N GLN A 311 6.96 -26.17 8.29
CA GLN A 311 7.42 -27.18 7.31
C GLN A 311 8.46 -28.14 7.89
N ASN A 312 9.23 -27.70 8.90
CA ASN A 312 10.28 -28.53 9.49
C ASN A 312 9.73 -29.64 10.41
N LEU A 313 8.46 -29.55 10.84
CA LEU A 313 7.83 -30.61 11.63
C LEU A 313 7.42 -31.83 10.78
N GLU A 314 7.21 -31.68 9.47
CA GLU A 314 6.92 -32.84 8.59
C GLU A 314 8.15 -33.75 8.40
N ASN A 315 9.37 -33.26 8.70
CA ASN A 315 10.61 -33.99 8.43
C ASN A 315 11.32 -34.55 9.67
N SER A 316 10.81 -34.40 10.89
CA SER A 316 11.47 -35.02 12.05
C SER A 316 10.56 -35.18 13.26
N VAL A 317 10.33 -36.44 13.63
CA VAL A 317 9.62 -36.85 14.87
C VAL A 317 10.48 -36.57 16.12
N ASP A 318 11.74 -36.13 15.97
CA ASP A 318 12.71 -36.03 17.06
C ASP A 318 12.94 -34.62 17.64
N ASN A 319 12.19 -33.59 17.21
CA ASN A 319 12.42 -32.21 17.66
C ASN A 319 11.56 -31.73 18.84
N PHE A 320 11.04 -32.65 19.67
CA PHE A 320 10.24 -32.31 20.85
C PHE A 320 11.05 -31.62 21.98
N VAL A 321 12.39 -31.69 21.94
CA VAL A 321 13.27 -31.24 23.05
C VAL A 321 13.91 -29.86 22.81
N SER A 322 13.93 -29.33 21.58
CA SER A 322 14.47 -27.99 21.28
C SER A 322 13.44 -26.85 21.44
N LEU A 323 12.17 -27.19 21.71
CA LEU A 323 11.04 -26.26 21.65
C LEU A 323 10.88 -25.37 22.90
N VAL A 324 11.62 -25.62 23.97
CA VAL A 324 11.46 -24.92 25.26
C VAL A 324 12.32 -23.64 25.35
N GLY A 325 13.23 -23.40 24.38
CA GLY A 325 14.25 -22.34 24.47
C GLY A 325 14.07 -21.11 23.57
N SER A 326 13.27 -21.16 22.50
CA SER A 326 13.00 -20.00 21.62
C SER A 326 11.52 -19.66 21.65
N GLY A 327 11.17 -18.71 22.53
CA GLY A 327 9.79 -18.32 22.83
C GLY A 327 8.95 -18.12 21.56
N PHE A 328 7.82 -18.82 21.49
CA PHE A 328 6.85 -18.70 20.42
C PHE A 328 6.32 -17.26 20.41
N GLN A 329 6.76 -16.45 19.45
CA GLN A 329 6.25 -15.10 19.29
C GLN A 329 5.00 -15.16 18.42
N ASP A 330 3.86 -14.79 19.01
CA ASP A 330 2.58 -14.75 18.31
C ASP A 330 2.65 -13.72 17.18
N ASP A 331 2.32 -14.19 15.97
CA ASP A 331 2.29 -13.36 14.78
C ASP A 331 0.90 -12.77 14.51
N LEU A 332 -0.14 -13.19 15.23
CA LEU A 332 -1.55 -12.80 14.99
C LEU A 332 -2.03 -13.13 13.56
N ALA A 333 -1.39 -14.09 12.88
CA ALA A 333 -1.82 -14.51 11.55
C ALA A 333 -3.21 -15.15 11.62
N ASP A 334 -4.09 -14.76 10.70
CA ASP A 334 -5.49 -15.16 10.61
C ASP A 334 -5.81 -15.86 9.26
N VAL A 335 -4.83 -15.99 8.37
CA VAL A 335 -4.93 -16.74 7.11
C VAL A 335 -3.58 -17.32 6.72
N CYS A 336 -3.62 -18.48 6.07
CA CYS A 336 -2.48 -19.10 5.42
C CYS A 336 -2.64 -19.04 3.89
N VAL A 337 -1.56 -18.79 3.16
CA VAL A 337 -1.52 -18.91 1.70
C VAL A 337 -0.50 -19.98 1.32
N ARG A 338 -0.96 -21.07 0.73
CA ARG A 338 -0.14 -22.15 0.19
C ARG A 338 0.27 -21.81 -1.24
N VAL A 339 1.58 -21.75 -1.47
CA VAL A 339 2.19 -21.51 -2.79
C VAL A 339 3.14 -22.67 -3.05
N ASP A 340 2.84 -23.46 -4.06
CA ASP A 340 3.51 -24.74 -4.31
C ASP A 340 3.54 -25.64 -3.05
N LYS A 341 4.73 -25.83 -2.47
CA LYS A 341 4.97 -26.65 -1.26
C LYS A 341 5.15 -25.83 0.01
N ARG A 342 5.07 -24.49 -0.05
CA ARG A 342 5.31 -23.60 1.09
C ARG A 342 4.02 -22.95 1.55
N ILE A 343 3.83 -22.91 2.87
CA ILE A 343 2.71 -22.22 3.51
C ILE A 343 3.25 -20.89 4.04
N PHE A 344 2.55 -19.80 3.71
CA PHE A 344 2.80 -18.46 4.21
C PHE A 344 1.67 -18.05 5.16
N ARG A 345 1.99 -17.83 6.43
CA ARG A 345 1.10 -17.19 7.40
C ARG A 345 1.00 -15.70 7.07
N CYS A 346 -0.20 -15.15 7.11
CA CYS A 346 -0.51 -13.81 6.64
C CYS A 346 -1.68 -13.20 7.45
N HIS A 347 -1.94 -11.92 7.18
CA HIS A 347 -3.00 -11.13 7.81
C HIS A 347 -4.02 -10.72 6.76
N GLN A 348 -5.27 -11.15 6.93
CA GLN A 348 -6.36 -10.90 6.00
C GLN A 348 -6.58 -9.41 5.79
N VAL A 349 -6.54 -8.59 6.84
CA VAL A 349 -6.69 -7.12 6.73
C VAL A 349 -5.63 -6.49 5.83
N VAL A 350 -4.38 -6.98 5.86
CA VAL A 350 -3.32 -6.48 4.98
C VAL A 350 -3.55 -6.95 3.56
N LEU A 351 -3.81 -8.25 3.34
CA LEU A 351 -4.03 -8.77 1.99
C LEU A 351 -5.25 -8.13 1.32
N ALA A 352 -6.36 -8.00 2.05
CA ALA A 352 -7.62 -7.44 1.56
C ALA A 352 -7.52 -5.93 1.32
N SER A 353 -6.80 -5.17 2.16
CA SER A 353 -6.63 -3.72 1.95
C SER A 353 -5.70 -3.40 0.78
N ARG A 354 -4.78 -4.31 0.45
CA ARG A 354 -3.77 -4.13 -0.62
C ARG A 354 -4.14 -4.82 -1.93
N SER A 355 -5.17 -5.66 -1.97
CA SER A 355 -5.49 -6.42 -3.17
C SER A 355 -6.97 -6.78 -3.25
N GLU A 356 -7.64 -6.23 -4.26
CA GLU A 356 -9.03 -6.60 -4.60
C GLU A 356 -9.14 -8.10 -4.94
N TYR A 357 -8.08 -8.73 -5.46
CA TYR A 357 -8.05 -10.18 -5.67
C TYR A 357 -8.15 -10.94 -4.35
N PHE A 358 -7.29 -10.63 -3.38
CA PHE A 358 -7.33 -11.30 -2.08
C PHE A 358 -8.61 -10.96 -1.33
N LYS A 359 -9.07 -9.72 -1.40
CA LYS A 359 -10.34 -9.29 -0.81
C LYS A 359 -11.53 -10.11 -1.33
N ALA A 360 -11.67 -10.26 -2.66
CA ALA A 360 -12.72 -11.08 -3.25
C ALA A 360 -12.56 -12.57 -2.91
N ARG A 361 -11.33 -13.09 -2.89
CA ARG A 361 -11.08 -14.50 -2.57
C ARG A 361 -11.38 -14.81 -1.09
N LEU A 362 -11.04 -13.90 -0.18
CA LEU A 362 -11.31 -13.99 1.25
C LEU A 362 -12.81 -13.86 1.56
N SER A 363 -13.56 -13.01 0.84
CA SER A 363 -15.01 -12.90 1.06
C SER A 363 -15.77 -14.20 0.76
N HIS A 364 -15.27 -15.00 -0.19
CA HIS A 364 -15.84 -16.31 -0.53
C HIS A 364 -15.33 -17.45 0.35
N MET A 365 -14.30 -17.26 1.19
CA MET A 365 -13.80 -18.34 2.06
C MET A 365 -14.78 -18.72 3.16
N ASN A 366 -15.61 -17.77 3.62
CA ASN A 366 -16.61 -18.05 4.65
C ASN A 366 -17.66 -19.09 4.20
N ASP A 367 -17.85 -19.26 2.88
CA ASP A 367 -18.80 -20.23 2.31
C ASP A 367 -18.19 -21.64 2.19
N PHE A 368 -16.86 -21.79 2.25
CA PHE A 368 -16.16 -23.07 2.01
C PHE A 368 -15.76 -23.83 3.29
N LEU A 369 -15.91 -23.22 4.46
CA LEU A 369 -15.62 -23.89 5.74
C LEU A 369 -16.65 -24.98 6.11
N GLU A 370 -17.63 -25.26 5.25
CA GLU A 370 -18.61 -26.35 5.42
C GLU A 370 -18.18 -27.70 4.82
N GLY A 371 -17.03 -27.81 4.14
CA GLY A 371 -16.64 -29.09 3.52
C GLY A 371 -15.15 -29.33 3.32
N SER A 372 -14.58 -30.23 4.16
CA SER A 372 -13.35 -31.05 3.96
C SER A 372 -12.01 -30.32 3.75
N ASP A 373 -10.87 -30.65 4.36
CA ASP A 373 -10.42 -31.86 5.07
C ASP A 373 -9.49 -31.47 6.23
N LEU A 374 -9.67 -32.18 7.35
CA LEU A 374 -8.85 -32.08 8.55
C LEU A 374 -7.44 -32.62 8.28
N LEU A 375 -6.49 -31.72 7.99
CA LEU A 375 -5.07 -32.01 8.14
C LEU A 375 -4.51 -31.17 9.31
N LEU A 376 -4.16 -31.94 10.34
CA LEU A 376 -3.52 -31.66 11.62
C LEU A 376 -2.78 -30.30 11.79
N ASP A 377 -3.14 -29.65 12.90
CA ASP A 377 -2.43 -28.60 13.67
C ASP A 377 -2.34 -27.14 13.17
N TYR A 378 -2.95 -26.80 12.03
CA TYR A 378 -3.09 -25.40 11.60
C TYR A 378 -4.57 -24.99 11.51
N THR A 379 -5.09 -24.42 12.59
CA THR A 379 -6.48 -23.94 12.75
C THR A 379 -6.86 -22.73 11.89
N LEU A 380 -6.00 -22.29 10.96
CA LEU A 380 -6.20 -21.10 10.15
C LEU A 380 -6.75 -21.45 8.76
N PRO A 381 -7.70 -20.66 8.21
CA PRO A 381 -8.14 -20.78 6.83
C PRO A 381 -6.95 -20.75 5.87
N CYS A 382 -6.89 -21.68 4.90
CA CYS A 382 -5.79 -21.76 3.94
C CYS A 382 -6.27 -21.51 2.50
N LEU A 383 -5.61 -20.59 1.80
CA LEU A 383 -5.80 -20.28 0.40
C LEU A 383 -4.71 -20.96 -0.43
N GLU A 384 -5.09 -21.66 -1.51
CA GLU A 384 -4.11 -22.15 -2.48
C GLU A 384 -3.88 -21.13 -3.59
N GLU A 385 -2.62 -20.83 -3.89
CA GLU A 385 -2.19 -19.97 -4.98
C GLU A 385 -1.20 -20.73 -5.87
N ASN A 386 -1.67 -21.10 -7.07
CA ASN A 386 -0.97 -21.98 -7.99
C ASN A 386 -0.28 -21.24 -9.15
N ASP A 387 -0.55 -19.94 -9.30
CA ASP A 387 -0.07 -19.19 -10.46
C ASP A 387 1.26 -18.45 -10.17
N LEU A 388 1.70 -18.39 -8.91
CA LEU A 388 2.89 -17.65 -8.50
C LEU A 388 4.00 -18.58 -8.01
N SER A 389 5.24 -18.27 -8.35
CA SER A 389 6.39 -18.94 -7.73
C SER A 389 6.55 -18.50 -6.27
N MET A 390 7.14 -19.36 -5.44
CA MET A 390 7.43 -19.06 -4.03
C MET A 390 8.16 -17.72 -3.84
N LYS A 391 9.20 -17.45 -4.65
CA LYS A 391 9.99 -16.21 -4.55
C LYS A 391 9.18 -14.98 -4.97
N ALA A 392 8.38 -15.11 -6.04
CA ALA A 392 7.51 -14.04 -6.51
C ALA A 392 6.46 -13.68 -5.44
N PHE A 393 5.87 -14.70 -4.81
CA PHE A 393 4.92 -14.49 -3.72
C PHE A 393 5.56 -13.85 -2.48
N GLU A 394 6.77 -14.26 -2.11
CA GLU A 394 7.49 -13.66 -0.98
C GLU A 394 7.78 -12.17 -1.19
N LYS A 395 8.18 -11.79 -2.41
CA LYS A 395 8.34 -10.37 -2.77
C LYS A 395 7.03 -9.61 -2.84
N MET A 396 5.97 -10.30 -3.27
CA MET A 396 4.62 -9.74 -3.30
C MET A 396 4.12 -9.36 -1.92
N ILE A 397 4.26 -10.26 -0.94
CA ILE A 397 3.86 -9.97 0.44
C ILE A 397 4.79 -8.94 1.09
N GLU A 398 6.10 -8.95 0.80
CA GLU A 398 7.02 -7.90 1.28
C GLU A 398 6.53 -6.51 0.85
N TYR A 399 6.16 -6.35 -0.42
CA TYR A 399 5.59 -5.11 -0.93
C TYR A 399 4.25 -4.75 -0.30
N MET A 400 3.33 -5.70 -0.17
CA MET A 400 2.02 -5.46 0.45
C MET A 400 2.15 -4.90 1.88
N TYR A 401 3.16 -5.32 2.64
CA TYR A 401 3.36 -4.89 4.03
C TYR A 401 4.21 -3.63 4.17
N THR A 402 4.95 -3.20 3.14
CA THR A 402 5.98 -2.17 3.32
C THR A 402 6.04 -1.09 2.26
N ASP A 403 5.30 -1.23 1.15
CA ASP A 403 5.50 -0.47 -0.09
C ASP A 403 6.94 -0.48 -0.64
N SER A 404 7.80 -1.33 -0.07
CA SER A 404 9.21 -1.41 -0.40
C SER A 404 9.49 -2.72 -1.12
N LEU A 405 10.37 -2.64 -2.10
CA LEU A 405 10.77 -3.78 -2.90
C LEU A 405 12.26 -3.78 -3.08
N LYS A 406 12.91 -4.75 -2.45
CA LYS A 406 14.35 -4.96 -2.55
C LYS A 406 14.61 -6.11 -3.51
N ASP A 407 15.47 -5.89 -4.49
CA ASP A 407 16.05 -6.91 -5.38
C ASP A 407 15.03 -7.85 -6.05
N ILE A 408 14.45 -7.38 -7.17
CA ILE A 408 13.82 -8.28 -8.14
C ILE A 408 14.75 -8.49 -9.31
N ASP A 409 15.06 -9.76 -9.54
CA ASP A 409 15.65 -10.23 -10.78
C ASP A 409 14.58 -10.21 -11.89
N PRO A 410 14.70 -9.36 -12.92
CA PRO A 410 13.69 -9.18 -13.96
C PRO A 410 13.34 -10.47 -14.71
N ASP A 411 14.26 -11.44 -14.78
CA ASP A 411 14.05 -12.69 -15.51
C ASP A 411 13.14 -13.69 -14.74
N GLN A 412 12.98 -13.52 -13.42
CA GLN A 412 12.11 -14.36 -12.59
C GLN A 412 10.62 -14.01 -12.73
N VAL A 413 10.31 -12.87 -13.35
CA VAL A 413 8.95 -12.31 -13.53
C VAL A 413 8.31 -12.82 -14.82
N TYR A 414 9.13 -13.11 -15.83
CA TYR A 414 8.70 -13.51 -17.18
C TYR A 414 8.72 -15.03 -17.43
N SER A 415 9.22 -15.84 -16.48
CA SER A 415 9.41 -17.29 -16.65
C SER A 415 8.19 -18.16 -16.28
N SER A 416 7.02 -17.56 -16.03
CA SER A 416 5.78 -18.30 -15.73
C SER A 416 4.92 -18.54 -16.99
N PRO A 417 4.29 -19.73 -17.15
CA PRO A 417 3.58 -20.12 -18.38
C PRO A 417 2.25 -19.33 -18.56
N PRO A 418 1.74 -19.16 -19.80
CA PRO A 418 0.46 -18.49 -20.04
C PRO A 418 -0.74 -19.47 -19.93
N PRO A 419 -1.99 -19.01 -19.66
CA PRO A 419 -2.45 -17.63 -19.51
C PRO A 419 -2.95 -17.31 -18.08
N PHE A 420 -2.32 -16.33 -17.43
CA PHE A 420 -2.81 -15.70 -16.21
C PHE A 420 -4.12 -14.93 -16.40
N LYS A 421 -5.04 -15.04 -15.44
CA LYS A 421 -6.26 -14.23 -15.38
C LYS A 421 -5.93 -12.73 -15.17
N ARG A 422 -6.68 -11.84 -15.83
CA ARG A 422 -6.48 -10.37 -15.95
C ARG A 422 -6.08 -9.62 -14.65
N GLY A 423 -6.48 -10.08 -13.46
CA GLY A 423 -6.10 -9.45 -12.19
C GLY A 423 -4.70 -9.79 -11.65
N LYS A 424 -4.12 -10.94 -12.04
CA LYS A 424 -2.86 -11.47 -11.46
C LYS A 424 -1.60 -10.93 -12.15
N LYS A 425 -1.70 -10.68 -13.47
CA LYS A 425 -0.58 -10.15 -14.29
C LYS A 425 -0.13 -8.75 -13.90
N GLY A 426 -1.05 -7.89 -13.46
CA GLY A 426 -0.65 -6.54 -13.04
C GLY A 426 0.06 -6.50 -11.70
N PHE A 427 -0.26 -7.40 -10.78
CA PHE A 427 0.31 -7.38 -9.43
C PHE A 427 1.83 -7.57 -9.43
N LEU A 428 2.35 -8.53 -10.20
CA LEU A 428 3.79 -8.79 -10.30
C LEU A 428 4.55 -7.71 -11.11
N MET A 429 3.87 -7.05 -12.05
CA MET A 429 4.43 -5.93 -12.83
C MET A 429 4.50 -4.61 -12.02
N ILE A 430 3.54 -4.35 -11.13
CA ILE A 430 3.55 -3.20 -10.19
C ILE A 430 4.76 -3.27 -9.25
N ILE A 431 5.07 -4.49 -8.80
CA ILE A 431 6.19 -4.81 -7.93
C ILE A 431 7.52 -4.46 -8.65
N CYS A 432 7.68 -4.85 -9.92
CA CYS A 432 8.91 -4.55 -10.66
C CYS A 432 9.16 -3.05 -10.89
N SER A 433 8.12 -2.27 -11.18
CA SER A 433 8.26 -0.82 -11.41
C SER A 433 8.60 0.00 -10.15
N SER A 434 8.26 -0.51 -8.96
CA SER A 434 8.58 0.15 -7.67
C SER A 434 10.04 -0.04 -7.24
N SER A 435 10.73 -1.03 -7.84
CA SER A 435 12.13 -1.36 -7.53
C SER A 435 13.10 -0.38 -8.21
N SER A 436 12.75 0.08 -9.41
CA SER A 436 13.59 0.93 -10.27
C SER A 436 13.80 2.35 -9.73
N SER A 437 12.94 2.81 -8.81
CA SER A 437 12.99 4.16 -8.24
C SER A 437 13.79 4.27 -6.93
N SER A 438 14.24 3.15 -6.36
CA SER A 438 14.95 3.13 -5.06
C SER A 438 16.47 2.85 -5.16
N SER A 439 16.98 2.50 -6.34
CA SER A 439 18.40 2.15 -6.54
C SER A 439 19.34 3.32 -6.93
N SER A 440 18.87 4.58 -6.98
CA SER A 440 19.69 5.72 -7.42
C SER A 440 20.14 6.69 -6.31
N SER A 441 20.13 6.28 -5.04
CA SER A 441 20.61 7.11 -3.92
C SER A 441 21.55 6.38 -2.97
N SER A 442 22.62 5.77 -3.49
CA SER A 442 23.78 5.38 -2.66
C SER A 442 25.02 5.07 -3.49
N SER A 443 25.51 6.06 -4.24
CA SER A 443 26.92 6.12 -4.62
C SER A 443 27.22 7.46 -5.29
N SER A 444 27.65 8.43 -4.47
CA SER A 444 28.71 9.44 -4.73
C SER A 444 28.77 10.40 -3.56
#